data_AF-A0AA90B3X9-F1
#
_entry.id   AF-A0AA90B3X9-F1
#
_cell.length_a   1.000
_cell.length_b   1.000
_cell.length_c   1.000
_cell.angle_alpha   90.00
_cell.angle_beta   90.00
_cell.angle_gamma   90.00
#
_symmetry.space_group_name_H-M   'P 1'
#
loop_
_entity.id
_entity.type
_entity.pdbx_description
1 polymer ?
#
loop_
_entity_poly.entity_id
_entity_poly.type
_entity_poly.pdbx_seq_one_letter_code
_entity_poly.pdbx_strand_id
1 'polypeptide(L)' 'MKLEIARGLFLLGALGIAALALAAWEQPRTQVLSAVQGVGQQCPMPRIAKVGVTAKPDHELLLFMFGMSQGMRPQS' A
#
# COMPACT_ATOMS: atom_id res chain seq x y z
N MET A 1 -29.56 39.98 -13.97
CA MET A 1 -29.55 38.57 -13.50
C MET A 1 -29.61 38.56 -11.99
N LYS A 2 -30.41 37.68 -11.37
CA LYS A 2 -30.69 37.73 -9.92
C LYS A 2 -29.50 37.16 -9.14
N LEU A 3 -28.95 37.92 -8.19
CA LEU A 3 -27.72 37.56 -7.46
C LEU A 3 -27.85 36.21 -6.73
N GLU A 4 -29.05 35.92 -6.23
CA GLU A 4 -29.40 34.65 -5.57
C GLU A 4 -29.24 33.42 -6.49
N ILE A 5 -29.57 33.57 -7.78
CA ILE A 5 -29.46 32.48 -8.76
C ILE A 5 -27.99 32.18 -9.03
N ALA A 6 -27.16 33.22 -9.18
CA ALA A 6 -25.73 33.05 -9.40
C ALA A 6 -25.05 32.36 -8.21
N ARG A 7 -25.46 32.72 -6.98
CA ARG A 7 -24.94 32.10 -5.75
C ARG A 7 -25.33 30.62 -5.63
N GLY A 8 -26.58 30.29 -5.96
CA GLY A 8 -27.04 28.90 -5.98
C GLY A 8 -26.29 28.05 -7.01
N LEU A 9 -26.13 28.55 -8.23
CA LEU A 9 -25.36 27.90 -9.30
C LEU A 9 -23.89 27.68 -8.90
N PHE A 10 -23.26 28.68 -8.27
CA PHE A 10 -21.89 28.56 -7.80
C PHE A 10 -21.74 27.46 -6.74
N LEU A 11 -22.65 27.41 -5.77
CA LEU A 11 -22.61 26.40 -4.71
C LEU A 11 -22.83 24.99 -5.26
N LEU A 12 -23.78 24.81 -6.18
CA LEU A 12 -24.03 23.51 -6.82
C LEU A 12 -22.84 23.06 -7.69
N GLY A 13 -22.23 23.98 -8.42
CA GLY A 13 -21.02 23.70 -9.21
C GLY A 13 -19.86 23.28 -8.32
N ALA A 14 -19.60 24.03 -7.24
CA ALA A 14 -18.53 23.70 -6.29
C ALA A 14 -18.75 22.32 -5.62
N LEU A 15 -20.00 22.03 -5.22
CA LEU A 15 -20.36 20.74 -4.64
C LEU A 15 -20.16 19.58 -5.63
N GLY A 16 -20.56 19.78 -6.90
CA GLY A 16 -20.36 18.79 -7.95
C GLY A 16 -18.88 18.47 -8.20
N ILE A 17 -18.03 19.51 -8.27
CA ILE A 17 -16.58 19.34 -8.44
C ILE A 17 -15.97 18.61 -7.24
N ALA A 18 -16.36 18.97 -6.02
CA ALA A 18 -15.87 18.30 -4.81
C ALA A 18 -16.26 16.81 -4.77
N ALA A 19 -17.50 16.49 -5.17
CA ALA A 19 -17.96 15.11 -5.26
C ALA A 19 -17.18 14.30 -6.31
N LEU A 20 -16.93 14.90 -7.49
CA LEU A 20 -16.11 14.27 -8.53
C LEU A 20 -14.66 14.05 -8.07
N ALA A 21 -14.06 15.03 -7.38
CA ALA A 21 -12.71 14.90 -6.85
C ALA A 21 -12.60 13.77 -5.82
N LEU A 22 -13.59 13.64 -4.93
CA LEU A 22 -13.68 12.54 -3.98
C LEU A 22 -13.89 11.19 -4.67
N ALA A 23 -14.75 11.12 -5.68
CA ALA A 23 -15.01 9.89 -6.43
C ALA A 23 -13.81 9.44 -7.27
N ALA A 24 -13.05 10.38 -7.84
CA ALA A 24 -11.83 10.10 -8.59
C ALA A 24 -10.62 9.82 -7.68
N TRP A 25 -10.74 10.04 -6.37
CA TRP A 25 -9.68 9.76 -5.43
C TRP A 25 -9.54 8.26 -5.17
N GLU A 26 -8.67 7.61 -5.94
CA GLU A 26 -8.25 6.25 -5.66
C GLU A 26 -7.18 6.26 -4.56
N GLN A 27 -7.53 5.75 -3.38
CA GLN A 27 -6.57 5.62 -2.28
C GLN A 27 -5.53 4.55 -2.65
N PRO A 28 -4.21 4.87 -2.73
CA PRO A 28 -3.20 3.91 -3.12
C PRO A 28 -3.17 2.75 -2.12
N ARG A 29 -3.62 1.58 -2.55
CA ARG A 29 -3.48 0.36 -1.76
C ARG A 29 -2.00 -0.01 -1.76
N THR A 30 -1.49 -0.45 -0.62
CA THR A 30 -0.14 -1.00 -0.52
C THR A 30 -0.08 -2.31 -1.32
N GLN A 31 0.25 -2.23 -2.60
CA GLN A 31 0.40 -3.37 -3.48
C GLN A 31 1.87 -3.52 -3.87
N VAL A 32 2.36 -4.75 -3.88
CA VAL A 32 3.71 -5.06 -4.36
C VAL A 32 3.68 -4.99 -5.88
N LEU A 33 4.29 -3.94 -6.44
CA LEU A 33 4.48 -3.78 -7.88
C LEU A 33 5.52 -4.81 -8.35
N SER A 34 5.06 -5.94 -8.88
CA SER A 34 5.92 -6.90 -9.57
C SER A 34 6.08 -6.46 -11.02
N ALA A 35 7.33 -6.32 -11.48
CA ALA A 35 7.70 -5.92 -12.84
C ALA A 35 7.04 -6.74 -13.97
N VAL A 36 6.49 -7.91 -13.65
CA VAL A 36 5.84 -8.84 -14.58
C VAL A 36 4.44 -8.39 -14.99
N GLN A 37 3.73 -7.59 -14.18
CA GLN A 37 2.39 -7.12 -14.49
C GLN A 37 2.42 -5.79 -15.24
N GLY A 38 2.93 -5.79 -16.48
CA GLY A 38 2.52 -4.94 -17.62
C GLY A 38 2.54 -3.41 -17.55
N VAL A 39 2.58 -2.77 -16.37
CA VAL A 39 2.54 -1.32 -16.16
C VAL A 39 3.96 -0.73 -16.10
N GLY A 40 4.98 -1.59 -16.14
CA GLY A 40 6.40 -1.24 -15.96
C GLY A 40 7.14 -0.78 -17.22
N GLN A 41 6.50 -0.69 -18.39
CA GLN A 41 7.20 -0.18 -19.59
C GLN A 41 7.45 1.33 -19.52
N GLN A 42 6.59 2.09 -18.82
CA GLN A 42 6.75 3.53 -18.63
C GLN A 42 7.36 3.93 -17.27
N CYS A 43 7.49 3.00 -16.31
CA CYS A 43 8.00 3.30 -14.99
C CYS A 43 9.37 2.62 -14.79
N PRO A 44 10.49 3.38 -14.76
CA PRO A 44 11.79 2.79 -14.46
C PRO A 44 11.77 2.24 -13.03
N MET A 45 11.87 0.93 -12.89
CA MET A 45 11.97 0.30 -11.58
C MET A 45 13.25 0.79 -10.90
N PRO A 46 13.20 1.24 -9.63
CA PRO A 46 14.40 1.67 -8.92
C PRO A 46 15.42 0.53 -8.95
N ARG A 47 16.64 0.81 -9.44
CA ARG A 47 17.69 -0.20 -9.69
C ARG A 47 18.10 -0.96 -8.42
N ILE A 48 17.74 -0.46 -7.25
CA ILE A 48 17.81 -1.18 -5.99
C ILE A 48 16.55 -2.03 -5.87
N ALA A 49 16.40 -3.02 -6.74
CA ALA A 49 15.55 -4.16 -6.43
C ALA A 49 16.13 -4.73 -5.13
N LYS A 50 15.34 -4.72 -4.06
CA LYS A 50 15.71 -5.30 -2.76
C LYS A 50 16.30 -6.67 -3.07
N VAL A 51 17.61 -6.83 -2.87
CA VAL A 51 18.30 -8.08 -3.17
C VAL A 51 17.52 -9.14 -2.41
N GLY A 52 16.92 -10.07 -3.15
CA GLY A 52 16.31 -11.26 -2.57
C GLY A 52 17.44 -12.07 -1.98
N VAL A 53 17.91 -11.65 -0.80
CA VAL A 53 18.87 -12.41 -0.02
C VAL A 53 18.13 -13.71 0.28
N THR A 54 18.63 -14.81 -0.25
CA THR A 54 18.24 -16.14 0.20
C THR A 54 18.46 -16.15 1.70
N ALA A 55 17.37 -15.96 2.46
CA ALA A 55 17.40 -15.98 3.91
C ALA A 55 17.64 -17.44 4.32
N LYS A 56 18.92 -17.83 4.33
CA LYS A 56 19.38 -19.06 4.93
C LYS A 56 19.25 -18.82 6.44
N PRO A 57 18.33 -19.48 7.15
CA PRO A 57 18.29 -19.36 8.61
C PRO A 57 19.65 -19.81 9.12
N ASP A 58 20.28 -18.92 9.86
CA ASP A 58 21.54 -19.15 10.53
C ASP A 58 21.36 -20.23 11.61
N HIS A 59 22.46 -20.91 11.94
CA HIS A 59 22.42 -22.01 12.91
C HIS A 59 21.94 -21.53 14.28
N GLU A 60 22.23 -20.28 14.65
CA GLU A 60 21.80 -19.67 15.91
C GLU A 60 20.28 -19.47 15.96
N LEU A 61 19.64 -19.06 14.87
CA LEU A 61 18.18 -18.96 14.79
C LEU A 61 17.51 -20.34 14.94
N LEU A 62 18.09 -21.39 14.33
CA LEU A 62 17.58 -22.75 14.48
C LEU A 62 17.76 -23.30 15.91
N LEU A 63 18.92 -23.03 16.53
CA LEU A 63 19.20 -23.36 17.94
C LEU A 63 18.25 -22.61 18.89
N PHE A 64 17.97 -21.34 18.61
CA PHE A 64 17.03 -20.53 19.39
C PHE A 64 15.60 -21.07 19.30
N MET A 65 15.10 -21.37 18.09
CA MET A 65 13.78 -21.96 17.90
C MET A 65 13.65 -23.34 18.58
N PHE A 66 14.71 -24.15 18.52
CA PHE A 66 14.77 -25.42 19.22
C PHE A 66 14.69 -25.21 20.75
N GLY A 67 15.49 -24.30 21.30
CA GLY A 67 15.47 -23.96 22.73
C GLY A 67 14.09 -23.50 23.21
N MET A 68 13.43 -22.61 22.46
CA MET A 68 12.06 -22.18 22.77
C MET A 68 11.07 -23.34 22.74
N SER A 69 11.16 -24.24 21.76
CA SER A 69 10.25 -25.40 21.67
C SER A 69 10.38 -26.35 22.86
N GLN A 70 11.55 -26.41 23.51
CA GLN A 70 11.78 -27.22 24.71
C GLN A 70 11.34 -26.51 26.00
N GLY A 71 11.57 -25.19 26.10
CA GLY A 71 11.20 -24.39 27.26
C GLY A 71 9.69 -24.15 27.41
N MET A 72 8.93 -24.23 26.32
CA MET A 72 7.47 -24.07 26.33
C MET A 72 6.70 -25.39 26.56
N ARG A 73 7.39 -26.49 26.86
CA ARG A 73 6.71 -27.73 27.26
C ARG A 73 6.06 -27.52 28.62
N PRO A 74 4.73 -27.71 28.76
CA PRO A 74 4.09 -27.61 30.06
C PRO A 74 4.71 -28.65 31.00
N GLN A 75 5.16 -28.18 32.17
CA GLN A 75 5.60 -29.04 33.24
C GLN A 75 4.39 -29.84 33.72
N SER A 76 4.29 -31.10 33.28
CA SER A 76 3.27 -32.06 33.71
C SER A 76 3.47 -32.47 35.15
#